data_AF-A0A813G7I1-F1
#
_entry.id   AF-A0A813G7I1-F1
#
_cell.length_a   1.000
_cell.length_b   1.000
_cell.length_c   1.000
_cell.angle_alpha   90.00
_cell.angle_beta   90.00
_cell.angle_gamma   90.00
#
_symmetry.space_group_name_H-M   'P 1'
#
loop_
_entity.id
_entity.type
_entity.pdbx_description
1 polymer ?
#
loop_
_entity_poly.entity_id
_entity_poly.type
_entity_poly.pdbx_seq_one_letter_code
_entity_poly.pdbx_strand_id
1 'polypeptide(L)'
;MKSMRVYPCPRPMASASASVAPSGTAWCARGLPITPVQRPSKSRGGLKQLCAASQACALVAAIRSRRRLRPPSLSLSSGPKRRSLSRAAKPHEAGERAAPEEGEEEEEEVAICVRRHLQADAGDALQAWLKFAWNQGGGIPVLCLSQGDAIGNSRLLLPAMMKEELVKLDPIQRCLQYRVSDFGFLPGLRDHLGSVEFESCSDGGCDLIWSVRFLAPCGLAAAWRQLTLELIGRVASNLQDVLRQPSLLLSREWQLQGSPKTAVETWLSFVWLDGGGLPFPTPRMLTSQDSEDLELALGLAVASIPSRRLIEPPGLIERLKHVGRKSMQGCDDGYEVEYCVENPSLAVLYPVALHSGKIQFSDTGNGTSQMRWEVKCQPLPGFHSFVESFTELVVSTLAERLQDELTQEGIR
;
A
#
# COMPACT_ATOMS: atom_id res chain seq x y z
N MET A 1 21.43 -15.65 50.08
CA MET A 1 20.64 -14.44 49.78
C MET A 1 21.62 -13.30 49.51
N LYS A 2 21.80 -12.91 48.24
CA LYS A 2 22.81 -11.93 47.81
C LYS A 2 22.24 -10.51 47.95
N SER A 3 22.99 -9.66 48.65
CA SER A 3 22.70 -8.26 48.93
C SER A 3 22.86 -7.40 47.67
N MET A 4 21.79 -6.72 47.26
CA MET A 4 21.79 -5.70 46.20
C MET A 4 22.28 -4.37 46.78
N ARG A 5 23.38 -3.83 46.22
CA ARG A 5 23.81 -2.45 46.45
C ARG A 5 23.09 -1.53 45.46
N VAL A 6 22.37 -0.55 45.98
CA VAL A 6 21.79 0.56 45.24
C VAL A 6 22.82 1.69 45.17
N TYR A 7 23.16 2.14 43.96
CA TYR A 7 23.95 3.34 43.74
C TYR A 7 23.01 4.53 43.47
N PRO A 8 23.21 5.71 44.08
CA PRO A 8 22.40 6.88 43.80
C PRO A 8 22.82 7.58 42.50
N CYS A 9 21.83 7.98 41.69
CA CYS A 9 22.01 8.84 40.51
C CYS A 9 22.42 10.27 40.91
N PRO A 10 23.34 10.91 40.16
CA PRO A 10 23.68 12.32 40.38
C PRO A 10 22.59 13.25 39.79
N ARG A 11 22.27 14.30 40.56
CA ARG A 11 21.37 15.40 40.16
C ARG A 11 21.98 16.21 39.00
N PRO A 12 21.18 16.66 38.02
CA PRO A 12 21.62 17.65 37.04
C PRO A 12 21.65 19.05 37.67
N MET A 13 22.76 19.77 37.46
CA MET A 13 22.90 21.19 37.80
C MET A 13 22.17 22.06 36.79
N ALA A 14 21.44 23.05 37.32
CA ALA A 14 20.86 24.15 36.56
C ALA A 14 21.96 25.00 35.91
N SER A 15 21.77 25.40 34.66
CA SER A 15 22.58 26.44 34.01
C SER A 15 21.68 27.58 33.55
N ALA A 16 22.21 28.78 33.79
CA ALA A 16 21.52 30.05 33.73
C ALA A 16 21.31 30.56 32.31
N SER A 17 20.18 31.23 32.15
CA SER A 17 19.82 32.15 31.06
C SER A 17 20.80 33.32 30.94
N ALA A 18 21.24 33.61 29.72
CA ALA A 18 21.81 34.90 29.34
C ALA A 18 21.28 35.31 27.95
N SER A 19 20.48 36.37 27.95
CA SER A 19 19.96 37.08 26.79
C SER A 19 21.04 37.98 26.18
N VAL A 20 21.30 37.87 24.89
CA VAL A 20 21.99 38.91 24.11
C VAL A 20 21.37 38.97 22.72
N ALA A 21 20.62 40.05 22.46
CA ALA A 21 20.36 40.52 21.09
C ALA A 21 21.62 41.23 20.57
N PRO A 22 21.83 41.23 19.25
CA PRO A 22 21.83 42.55 18.62
C PRO A 22 21.27 42.60 17.18
N SER A 23 20.60 43.73 16.92
CA SER A 23 20.65 44.60 15.73
C SER A 23 20.69 43.99 14.33
N GLY A 24 19.74 44.47 13.52
CA GLY A 24 19.61 44.16 12.11
C GLY A 24 20.71 44.69 11.20
N THR A 25 20.66 44.21 9.97
CA THR A 25 21.30 44.84 8.81
C THR A 25 20.53 44.47 7.57
N ALA A 26 20.15 45.50 6.82
CA ALA A 26 19.54 45.46 5.52
C ALA A 26 20.44 44.73 4.51
N TRP A 27 19.84 43.90 3.65
CA TRP A 27 20.53 43.32 2.50
C TRP A 27 19.86 43.77 1.20
N CYS A 28 20.66 44.46 0.40
CA CYS A 28 20.35 44.94 -0.93
C CYS A 28 20.23 43.79 -1.93
N ALA A 29 19.26 43.91 -2.82
CA ALA A 29 19.13 43.13 -4.03
C ALA A 29 20.34 43.35 -4.97
N ARG A 30 21.00 42.27 -5.38
CA ARG A 30 21.79 42.21 -6.62
C ARG A 30 21.52 40.89 -7.32
N GLY A 31 21.07 40.99 -8.57
CA GLY A 31 20.76 39.87 -9.44
C GLY A 31 22.00 39.06 -9.79
N LEU A 32 21.78 37.75 -9.96
CA LEU A 32 22.75 36.81 -10.51
C LEU A 32 22.20 36.19 -11.81
N PRO A 33 23.10 35.83 -12.76
CA PRO A 33 22.73 35.48 -14.12
C PRO A 33 22.17 34.07 -14.23
N ILE A 34 21.17 33.93 -15.10
CA ILE A 34 20.55 32.66 -15.50
C ILE A 34 21.58 31.86 -16.30
N THR A 35 21.95 30.68 -15.80
CA THR A 35 22.66 29.65 -16.59
C THR A 35 21.65 28.65 -17.16
N PRO A 36 21.87 28.13 -18.38
CA PRO A 36 20.90 27.26 -19.04
C PRO A 36 20.88 25.87 -18.41
N VAL A 37 19.69 25.45 -17.96
CA VAL A 37 19.39 24.12 -17.45
C VAL A 37 19.57 23.08 -18.56
N GLN A 38 20.57 22.19 -18.42
CA GLN A 38 20.68 20.99 -19.24
C GLN A 38 19.56 20.01 -18.89
N ARG A 39 18.73 19.65 -19.88
CA ARG A 39 17.69 18.62 -19.74
C ARG A 39 18.32 17.23 -19.64
N PRO A 40 17.96 16.40 -18.63
CA PRO A 40 18.41 15.02 -18.59
C PRO A 40 17.72 14.18 -19.68
N SER A 41 18.50 13.30 -20.29
CA SER A 41 18.05 12.34 -21.31
C SER A 41 16.99 11.39 -20.76
N LYS A 42 15.86 11.28 -21.48
CA LYS A 42 14.73 10.38 -21.16
C LYS A 42 15.20 8.92 -21.03
N SER A 43 15.02 8.31 -19.85
CA SER A 43 15.30 6.89 -19.61
C SER A 43 14.16 6.01 -20.16
N ARG A 44 14.50 5.01 -20.97
CA ARG A 44 13.57 4.03 -21.59
C ARG A 44 13.11 2.92 -20.62
N GLY A 45 12.98 3.21 -19.33
CA GLY A 45 12.76 2.19 -18.28
C GLY A 45 11.35 1.60 -18.23
N GLY A 46 10.30 2.40 -18.47
CA GLY A 46 8.91 2.01 -18.20
C GLY A 46 8.35 0.86 -19.06
N LEU A 47 8.80 0.72 -20.31
CA LEU A 47 8.27 -0.30 -21.24
C LEU A 47 8.64 -1.75 -20.85
N LYS A 48 9.67 -1.96 -20.04
CA LYS A 48 10.08 -3.32 -19.63
C LYS A 48 9.17 -3.93 -18.57
N GLN A 49 8.46 -3.12 -17.77
CA GLN A 49 7.62 -3.62 -16.67
C GLN A 49 6.32 -4.29 -17.14
N LEU A 50 5.72 -3.80 -18.23
CA LEU A 50 4.50 -4.39 -18.82
C LEU A 50 4.71 -5.79 -19.41
N CYS A 51 5.96 -6.13 -19.78
CA CYS A 51 6.26 -7.41 -20.44
C CYS A 51 6.13 -8.63 -19.50
N ALA A 52 6.34 -8.47 -18.19
CA ALA A 52 6.37 -9.61 -17.27
C ALA A 52 4.96 -10.11 -16.86
N ALA A 53 3.97 -9.22 -16.73
CA ALA A 53 2.57 -9.64 -16.57
C ALA A 53 2.12 -10.52 -17.74
N SER A 54 2.49 -10.10 -18.96
CA SER A 54 2.21 -10.86 -20.18
C SER A 54 2.88 -12.23 -20.17
N GLN A 55 4.09 -12.36 -19.62
CA GLN A 55 4.80 -13.64 -19.52
C GLN A 55 4.16 -14.58 -18.51
N ALA A 56 3.72 -14.09 -17.34
CA ALA A 56 3.00 -14.89 -16.35
C ALA A 56 1.64 -15.38 -16.89
N CYS A 57 0.86 -14.51 -17.54
CA CYS A 57 -0.38 -14.89 -18.21
C CYS A 57 -0.14 -15.89 -19.35
N ALA A 58 0.93 -15.72 -20.14
CA ALA A 58 1.31 -16.65 -21.21
C ALA A 58 1.73 -18.02 -20.65
N LEU A 59 2.42 -18.06 -19.52
CA LEU A 59 2.80 -19.31 -18.84
C LEU A 59 1.56 -20.05 -18.31
N VAL A 60 0.63 -19.34 -17.65
CA VAL A 60 -0.64 -19.92 -17.19
C VAL A 60 -1.48 -20.44 -18.37
N ALA A 61 -1.53 -19.69 -19.47
CA ALA A 61 -2.20 -20.12 -20.70
C ALA A 61 -1.54 -21.38 -21.30
N ALA A 62 -0.20 -21.45 -21.34
CA ALA A 62 0.55 -22.60 -21.83
C ALA A 62 0.39 -23.85 -20.94
N ILE A 63 0.28 -23.67 -19.62
CA ILE A 63 -0.02 -24.76 -18.67
C ILE A 63 -1.44 -25.29 -18.93
N ARG A 64 -2.42 -24.41 -19.11
CA ARG A 64 -3.82 -24.78 -19.43
C ARG A 64 -3.94 -25.52 -20.77
N SER A 65 -3.17 -25.12 -21.79
CA SER A 65 -3.20 -25.79 -23.09
C SER A 65 -2.59 -27.20 -23.05
N ARG A 66 -1.58 -27.44 -22.20
CA ARG A 66 -0.98 -28.78 -22.04
C ARG A 66 -1.93 -29.79 -21.36
N ARG A 67 -2.77 -29.35 -20.42
CA ARG A 67 -3.80 -30.23 -19.80
C ARG A 67 -4.88 -30.70 -20.78
N ARG A 68 -5.13 -29.97 -21.88
CA ARG A 68 -6.12 -30.35 -22.91
C ARG A 68 -5.61 -31.36 -23.95
N LEU A 69 -4.34 -31.77 -23.91
CA LEU A 69 -3.74 -32.66 -24.90
C LEU A 69 -3.69 -34.14 -24.50
N ARG A 70 -4.35 -34.56 -23.40
CA ARG A 70 -4.74 -35.97 -23.24
C ARG A 70 -6.11 -36.16 -23.90
N PRO A 71 -6.20 -36.70 -25.13
CA PRO A 71 -7.48 -37.10 -25.66
C PRO A 71 -8.05 -38.19 -24.75
N PRO A 72 -9.34 -38.16 -24.40
CA PRO A 72 -9.98 -39.34 -23.85
C PRO A 72 -9.83 -40.45 -24.89
N SER A 73 -9.33 -41.62 -24.48
CA SER A 73 -9.31 -42.83 -25.29
C SER A 73 -10.75 -43.28 -25.55
N LEU A 74 -11.41 -42.62 -26.51
CA LEU A 74 -12.68 -43.05 -27.06
C LEU A 74 -12.40 -44.26 -27.95
N SER A 75 -12.63 -45.46 -27.41
CA SER A 75 -12.75 -46.68 -28.17
C SER A 75 -14.01 -46.60 -29.06
N LEU A 76 -13.82 -46.12 -30.29
CA LEU A 76 -14.80 -46.19 -31.37
C LEU A 76 -14.97 -47.64 -31.82
N SER A 77 -15.95 -48.33 -31.22
CA SER A 77 -16.51 -49.57 -31.75
C SER A 77 -17.51 -49.24 -32.86
N SER A 78 -17.13 -49.55 -34.10
CA SER A 78 -17.98 -49.49 -35.28
C SER A 78 -18.80 -50.77 -35.42
N GLY A 79 -20.12 -50.68 -35.52
CA GLY A 79 -21.00 -51.80 -35.90
C GLY A 79 -22.34 -51.33 -36.48
N PRO A 80 -22.82 -51.89 -37.61
CA PRO A 80 -24.00 -51.38 -38.32
C PRO A 80 -25.33 -52.04 -37.89
N LYS A 81 -26.42 -51.30 -38.20
CA LYS A 81 -27.88 -51.56 -38.06
C LYS A 81 -28.35 -53.04 -38.12
N ARG A 82 -29.32 -53.39 -37.25
CA ARG A 82 -30.58 -54.08 -37.64
C ARG A 82 -31.68 -54.02 -36.56
N ARG A 83 -32.93 -53.86 -37.02
CA ARG A 83 -34.20 -53.95 -36.28
C ARG A 83 -34.55 -55.41 -35.95
N SER A 84 -35.16 -55.67 -34.78
CA SER A 84 -36.52 -56.24 -34.60
C SER A 84 -36.71 -57.03 -33.29
N LEU A 85 -37.69 -56.57 -32.50
CA LEU A 85 -38.65 -57.27 -31.62
C LEU A 85 -38.28 -58.49 -30.74
N SER A 86 -38.64 -58.30 -29.47
CA SER A 86 -39.32 -59.22 -28.54
C SER A 86 -38.50 -60.13 -27.61
N ARG A 87 -38.90 -60.04 -26.33
CA ARG A 87 -39.14 -61.14 -25.37
C ARG A 87 -38.15 -61.29 -24.20
N ALA A 88 -38.76 -61.27 -23.01
CA ALA A 88 -38.43 -61.94 -21.75
C ALA A 88 -37.12 -61.61 -21.01
N ALA A 89 -37.32 -60.86 -19.90
CA ALA A 89 -36.85 -61.13 -18.53
C ALA A 89 -35.51 -61.87 -18.33
N LYS A 90 -34.53 -61.14 -17.80
CA LYS A 90 -33.60 -61.58 -16.75
C LYS A 90 -33.18 -60.37 -15.90
N PRO A 91 -33.10 -60.48 -14.56
CA PRO A 91 -32.52 -59.44 -13.71
C PRO A 91 -31.00 -59.51 -13.88
N HIS A 92 -30.43 -58.53 -14.57
CA HIS A 92 -28.98 -58.39 -14.64
C HIS A 92 -28.50 -57.70 -13.37
N GLU A 93 -27.66 -58.42 -12.63
CA GLU A 93 -26.88 -57.94 -11.50
C GLU A 93 -26.27 -56.58 -11.82
N ALA A 94 -26.58 -55.61 -10.96
CA ALA A 94 -25.96 -54.30 -10.96
C ALA A 94 -24.47 -54.51 -10.65
N GLY A 95 -23.66 -54.60 -11.70
CA GLY A 95 -22.21 -54.54 -11.57
C GLY A 95 -21.85 -53.20 -10.94
N GLU A 96 -21.42 -53.26 -9.67
CA GLU A 96 -20.65 -52.21 -9.01
C GLU A 96 -19.49 -51.84 -9.92
N ARG A 97 -19.67 -50.77 -10.70
CA ARG A 97 -18.55 -50.09 -11.33
C ARG A 97 -17.78 -49.45 -10.17
N ALA A 98 -16.73 -50.14 -9.74
CA ALA A 98 -15.71 -49.57 -8.86
C ALA A 98 -15.41 -48.15 -9.35
N ALA A 99 -15.63 -47.17 -8.48
CA ALA A 99 -15.25 -45.80 -8.74
C ALA A 99 -13.77 -45.82 -9.16
N PRO A 100 -13.39 -45.11 -10.24
CA PRO A 100 -11.98 -45.02 -10.59
C PRO A 100 -11.24 -44.54 -9.35
N GLU A 101 -10.30 -45.34 -8.86
CA GLU A 101 -9.42 -44.96 -7.77
C GLU A 101 -8.80 -43.61 -8.18
N GLU A 102 -9.17 -42.55 -7.47
CA GLU A 102 -8.62 -41.22 -7.68
C GLU A 102 -7.13 -41.33 -7.34
N GLY A 103 -6.32 -41.60 -8.37
CA GLY A 103 -4.88 -41.68 -8.21
C GLY A 103 -4.41 -40.38 -7.59
N GLU A 104 -3.81 -40.47 -6.41
CA GLU A 104 -3.18 -39.35 -5.73
C GLU A 104 -2.27 -38.64 -6.74
N GLU A 105 -2.61 -37.41 -7.12
CA GLU A 105 -1.76 -36.64 -8.02
C GLU A 105 -0.41 -36.46 -7.32
N GLU A 106 0.68 -36.94 -7.93
CA GLU A 106 2.02 -36.77 -7.35
C GLU A 106 2.34 -35.27 -7.22
N GLU A 107 2.62 -34.85 -5.99
CA GLU A 107 2.97 -33.47 -5.62
C GLU A 107 4.45 -33.39 -5.23
N GLU A 108 5.10 -32.29 -5.60
CA GLU A 108 6.48 -31.94 -5.22
C GLU A 108 6.48 -30.65 -4.39
N GLU A 109 7.25 -30.64 -3.30
CA GLU A 109 7.45 -29.42 -2.51
C GLU A 109 8.36 -28.42 -3.25
N VAL A 110 7.85 -27.20 -3.42
CA VAL A 110 8.59 -26.06 -3.93
C VAL A 110 8.98 -25.19 -2.75
N ALA A 111 10.28 -25.09 -2.46
CA ALA A 111 10.84 -24.18 -1.46
C ALA A 111 11.78 -23.16 -2.13
N ILE A 112 11.64 -21.89 -1.75
CA ILE A 112 12.39 -20.76 -2.31
C ILE A 112 12.79 -19.84 -1.17
N CYS A 113 14.00 -19.27 -1.24
CA CYS A 113 14.46 -18.24 -0.33
C CYS A 113 15.18 -17.14 -1.13
N VAL A 114 14.77 -15.89 -0.95
CA VAL A 114 15.42 -14.71 -1.53
C VAL A 114 15.97 -13.85 -0.40
N ARG A 115 17.27 -13.56 -0.47
CA ARG A 115 17.96 -12.62 0.41
C ARG A 115 18.30 -11.34 -0.36
N ARG A 116 18.02 -10.17 0.23
CA ARG A 116 18.34 -8.86 -0.36
C ARG A 116 18.78 -7.88 0.73
N HIS A 117 19.94 -7.27 0.54
CA HIS A 117 20.39 -6.19 1.40
C HIS A 117 19.69 -4.87 1.07
N LEU A 118 19.12 -4.19 2.07
CA LEU A 118 18.36 -2.94 1.98
C LEU A 118 19.08 -1.85 2.77
N GLN A 119 19.15 -0.65 2.19
CA GLN A 119 19.74 0.54 2.83
C GLN A 119 18.70 1.27 3.69
N ALA A 120 18.14 0.56 4.68
CA ALA A 120 17.18 1.09 5.64
C ALA A 120 17.27 0.29 6.95
N ASP A 121 16.88 0.90 8.07
CA ASP A 121 16.65 0.14 9.31
C ASP A 121 15.62 -0.96 9.08
N ALA A 122 15.79 -2.09 9.75
CA ALA A 122 14.91 -3.25 9.59
C ALA A 122 13.46 -2.95 10.02
N GLY A 123 13.23 -2.05 10.97
CA GLY A 123 11.89 -1.59 11.34
C GLY A 123 11.23 -0.79 10.20
N ASP A 124 11.96 0.17 9.64
CA ASP A 124 11.48 0.96 8.50
C ASP A 124 11.25 0.08 7.26
N ALA A 125 12.14 -0.88 6.99
CA ALA A 125 12.02 -1.83 5.89
C ALA A 125 10.80 -2.75 6.04
N LEU A 126 10.51 -3.24 7.26
CA LEU A 126 9.29 -4.00 7.55
C LEU A 126 8.04 -3.16 7.29
N GLN A 127 8.01 -1.91 7.77
CA GLN A 127 6.89 -1.01 7.55
C GLN A 127 6.68 -0.69 6.07
N ALA A 128 7.77 -0.49 5.33
CA ALA A 128 7.72 -0.30 3.88
C ALA A 128 7.23 -1.57 3.17
N TRP A 129 7.66 -2.77 3.60
CA TRP A 129 7.18 -4.03 3.03
C TRP A 129 5.68 -4.21 3.24
N LEU A 130 5.16 -3.96 4.45
CA LEU A 130 3.72 -4.04 4.73
C LEU A 130 2.92 -3.05 3.86
N LYS A 131 3.40 -1.82 3.69
CA LYS A 131 2.68 -0.83 2.88
C LYS A 131 2.79 -1.09 1.39
N PHE A 132 3.98 -1.40 0.89
CA PHE A 132 4.25 -1.51 -0.54
C PHE A 132 4.09 -2.93 -1.06
N ALA A 133 4.75 -3.92 -0.45
CA ALA A 133 4.68 -5.30 -0.90
C ALA A 133 3.34 -5.98 -0.54
N TRP A 134 2.88 -5.80 0.70
CA TRP A 134 1.63 -6.41 1.17
C TRP A 134 0.39 -5.68 0.67
N ASN A 135 0.25 -4.38 0.93
CA ASN A 135 -0.99 -3.68 0.58
C ASN A 135 -1.11 -3.30 -0.91
N GLN A 136 0.00 -3.19 -1.64
CA GLN A 136 -0.01 -2.70 -3.04
C GLN A 136 0.52 -3.73 -4.06
N GLY A 137 0.91 -4.93 -3.63
CA GLY A 137 1.45 -5.95 -4.54
C GLY A 137 2.89 -5.72 -5.01
N GLY A 138 3.63 -4.80 -4.37
CA GLY A 138 5.08 -4.68 -4.53
C GLY A 138 5.55 -4.15 -5.89
N GLY A 139 4.72 -3.35 -6.57
CA GLY A 139 5.03 -2.81 -7.89
C GLY A 139 4.96 -3.84 -9.02
N ILE A 140 4.40 -5.02 -8.76
CA ILE A 140 3.99 -5.96 -9.80
C ILE A 140 2.61 -5.51 -10.31
N PRO A 141 2.29 -5.73 -11.60
CA PRO A 141 0.96 -5.46 -12.18
C PRO A 141 -0.11 -6.42 -11.63
N VAL A 142 -0.34 -6.36 -10.32
CA VAL A 142 -1.37 -7.08 -9.57
C VAL A 142 -2.19 -6.03 -8.84
N LEU A 143 -3.51 -6.08 -8.98
CA LEU A 143 -4.39 -5.26 -8.16
C LEU A 143 -4.57 -5.99 -6.83
N CYS A 144 -4.17 -5.32 -5.76
CA CYS A 144 -4.28 -5.81 -4.39
C CYS A 144 -5.50 -5.17 -3.72
N LEU A 145 -6.46 -6.00 -3.33
CA LEU A 145 -7.64 -5.59 -2.59
C LEU A 145 -7.53 -6.11 -1.17
N SER A 146 -7.15 -5.24 -0.22
CA SER A 146 -7.11 -5.60 1.19
C SER A 146 -8.51 -5.85 1.74
N GLN A 147 -8.67 -6.95 2.49
CA GLN A 147 -9.90 -7.33 3.18
C GLN A 147 -9.61 -7.38 4.69
N GLY A 148 -10.21 -6.47 5.46
CA GLY A 148 -10.06 -6.36 6.93
C GLY A 148 -9.38 -5.07 7.42
N ASP A 149 -8.92 -5.10 8.69
CA ASP A 149 -8.38 -3.99 9.51
C ASP A 149 -7.19 -3.22 8.90
N ALA A 150 -6.65 -2.26 9.66
CA ALA A 150 -5.57 -1.32 9.30
C ALA A 150 -4.31 -1.92 8.63
N ILE A 151 -4.00 -3.20 8.87
CA ILE A 151 -2.87 -3.91 8.24
C ILE A 151 -3.34 -4.89 7.15
N GLY A 152 -4.65 -5.14 7.05
CA GLY A 152 -5.25 -6.08 6.12
C GLY A 152 -4.81 -7.51 6.45
N ASN A 153 -5.49 -8.15 7.41
CA ASN A 153 -5.21 -9.54 7.76
C ASN A 153 -5.40 -10.49 6.57
N SER A 154 -6.14 -10.07 5.55
CA SER A 154 -6.21 -10.77 4.28
C SER A 154 -6.19 -9.82 3.09
N ARG A 155 -5.76 -10.33 1.94
CA ARG A 155 -5.76 -9.59 0.67
C ARG A 155 -6.14 -10.50 -0.48
N LEU A 156 -6.82 -9.93 -1.47
CA LEU A 156 -7.13 -10.57 -2.75
C LEU A 156 -6.23 -10.00 -3.85
N LEU A 157 -5.54 -10.89 -4.55
CA LEU A 157 -4.59 -10.57 -5.61
C LEU A 157 -5.20 -10.89 -6.98
N LEU A 158 -5.41 -9.84 -7.78
CA LEU A 158 -5.97 -9.91 -9.13
C LEU A 158 -4.87 -9.84 -10.20
N PRO A 159 -4.97 -10.60 -11.31
CA PRO A 159 -6.16 -11.32 -11.78
C PRO A 159 -6.25 -12.78 -11.32
N ALA A 160 -5.31 -13.27 -10.53
CA ALA A 160 -5.29 -14.68 -10.12
C ALA A 160 -6.48 -15.07 -9.22
N MET A 161 -7.15 -14.07 -8.62
CA MET A 161 -8.14 -14.27 -7.56
C MET A 161 -7.54 -15.00 -6.35
N MET A 162 -6.24 -14.82 -6.11
CA MET A 162 -5.53 -15.50 -5.05
C MET A 162 -5.74 -14.74 -3.73
N LYS A 163 -6.20 -15.43 -2.70
CA LYS A 163 -6.41 -14.87 -1.37
C LYS A 163 -5.25 -15.23 -0.45
N GLU A 164 -4.62 -14.22 0.11
CA GLU A 164 -3.58 -14.38 1.11
C GLU A 164 -4.04 -13.87 2.48
N GLU A 165 -3.51 -14.46 3.54
CA GLU A 165 -3.82 -14.14 4.93
C GLU A 165 -2.53 -14.01 5.75
N LEU A 166 -2.39 -12.92 6.51
CA LEU A 166 -1.35 -12.78 7.53
C LEU A 166 -1.64 -13.76 8.67
N VAL A 167 -0.68 -14.63 8.95
CA VAL A 167 -0.74 -15.64 10.02
C VAL A 167 -0.05 -15.12 11.28
N LYS A 168 1.08 -14.45 11.12
CA LYS A 168 1.88 -13.91 12.22
C LYS A 168 2.49 -12.58 11.80
N LEU A 169 2.48 -11.60 12.70
CA LEU A 169 3.26 -10.37 12.59
C LEU A 169 3.93 -10.11 13.94
N ASP A 170 5.25 -10.06 13.95
CA ASP A 170 6.04 -9.74 15.13
C ASP A 170 6.91 -8.49 14.82
N PRO A 171 6.45 -7.29 15.21
CA PRO A 171 7.19 -6.06 14.96
C PRO A 171 8.51 -5.99 15.73
N ILE A 172 8.65 -6.72 16.85
CA ILE A 172 9.85 -6.70 17.69
C ILE A 172 10.93 -7.58 17.05
N GLN A 173 10.56 -8.80 16.64
CA GLN A 173 11.44 -9.70 15.90
C GLN A 173 11.59 -9.31 14.43
N ARG A 174 10.83 -8.30 13.99
CA ARG A 174 10.82 -7.77 12.62
C ARG A 174 10.57 -8.87 11.59
N CYS A 175 9.59 -9.72 11.88
CA CYS A 175 9.23 -10.86 11.04
C CYS A 175 7.72 -11.00 10.89
N LEU A 176 7.31 -11.63 9.79
CA LEU A 176 5.92 -11.96 9.52
C LEU A 176 5.80 -13.29 8.79
N GLN A 177 4.61 -13.86 8.86
CA GLN A 177 4.23 -15.05 8.11
C GLN A 177 2.86 -14.85 7.49
N TYR A 178 2.68 -15.37 6.29
CA TYR A 178 1.40 -15.35 5.59
C TYR A 178 1.17 -16.69 4.89
N ARG A 179 -0.09 -17.01 4.63
CA ARG A 179 -0.50 -18.19 3.88
C ARG A 179 -1.41 -17.80 2.72
N VAL A 180 -1.47 -18.64 1.69
CA VAL A 180 -2.53 -18.54 0.67
C VAL A 180 -3.69 -19.40 1.14
N SER A 181 -4.84 -18.79 1.42
CA SER A 181 -6.05 -19.51 1.82
C SER A 181 -6.90 -19.94 0.63
N ASP A 182 -6.75 -19.27 -0.51
CA ASP A 182 -7.38 -19.63 -1.78
C ASP A 182 -6.44 -19.31 -2.95
N PHE A 183 -6.13 -20.29 -3.80
CA PHE A 183 -5.28 -20.11 -4.98
C PHE A 183 -6.04 -19.57 -6.20
N GLY A 184 -7.35 -19.40 -6.09
CA GLY A 184 -8.22 -18.88 -7.14
C GLY A 184 -8.09 -19.68 -8.43
N PHE A 185 -7.61 -19.02 -9.49
CA PHE A 185 -7.49 -19.60 -10.82
C PHE A 185 -6.21 -20.42 -11.08
N LEU A 186 -5.40 -20.67 -10.04
CA LEU A 186 -4.14 -21.42 -10.10
C LEU A 186 -4.34 -22.86 -9.59
N PRO A 187 -4.71 -23.83 -10.45
CA PRO A 187 -5.08 -25.17 -10.00
C PRO A 187 -3.85 -25.98 -9.55
N GLY A 188 -4.06 -26.85 -8.57
CA GLY A 188 -3.08 -27.85 -8.12
C GLY A 188 -2.00 -27.33 -7.18
N LEU A 189 -2.10 -26.08 -6.72
CA LEU A 189 -1.23 -25.54 -5.67
C LEU A 189 -1.90 -25.71 -4.30
N ARG A 190 -1.12 -26.07 -3.28
CA ARG A 190 -1.60 -26.24 -1.90
C ARG A 190 -0.54 -25.81 -0.88
N ASP A 191 -0.98 -25.59 0.36
CA ASP A 191 -0.12 -25.38 1.53
C ASP A 191 0.94 -24.27 1.38
N HIS A 192 0.58 -23.18 0.69
CA HIS A 192 1.51 -22.08 0.49
C HIS A 192 1.68 -21.27 1.77
N LEU A 193 2.93 -21.22 2.25
CA LEU A 193 3.37 -20.45 3.40
C LEU A 193 4.57 -19.58 3.00
N GLY A 194 4.46 -18.28 3.24
CA GLY A 194 5.56 -17.34 3.13
C GLY A 194 5.98 -16.81 4.49
N SER A 195 7.28 -16.62 4.70
CA SER A 195 7.86 -15.89 5.83
C SER A 195 8.77 -14.78 5.32
N VAL A 196 8.74 -13.65 6.03
CA VAL A 196 9.58 -12.49 5.72
C VAL A 196 10.23 -12.02 7.01
N GLU A 197 11.55 -11.87 6.98
CA GLU A 197 12.38 -11.50 8.11
C GLU A 197 13.31 -10.35 7.71
N PHE A 198 13.54 -9.42 8.63
CA PHE A 198 14.45 -8.29 8.43
C PHE A 198 15.54 -8.32 9.50
N GLU A 199 16.74 -8.78 9.11
CA GLU A 199 17.91 -8.86 9.98
C GLU A 199 18.69 -7.55 9.93
N SER A 200 18.98 -6.93 11.07
CA SER A 200 19.79 -5.70 11.08
C SER A 200 21.26 -5.97 10.76
N CYS A 201 21.86 -5.09 9.98
CA CYS A 201 23.28 -5.15 9.62
C CYS A 201 24.09 -4.10 10.40
N SER A 202 25.40 -4.32 10.52
CA SER A 202 26.30 -3.41 11.24
C SER A 202 26.51 -2.05 10.56
N ASP A 203 26.18 -1.93 9.28
CA ASP A 203 26.28 -0.71 8.47
C ASP A 203 25.05 0.20 8.60
N GLY A 204 24.09 -0.16 9.46
CA GLY A 204 22.83 0.56 9.64
C GLY A 204 21.75 0.17 8.62
N GLY A 205 22.05 -0.73 7.68
CA GLY A 205 21.06 -1.35 6.80
C GLY A 205 20.41 -2.60 7.40
N CYS A 206 19.73 -3.37 6.56
CA CYS A 206 19.20 -4.67 6.93
C CYS A 206 19.18 -5.66 5.76
N ASP A 207 19.15 -6.95 6.07
CA ASP A 207 18.90 -8.01 5.12
C ASP A 207 17.43 -8.45 5.20
N LEU A 208 16.73 -8.31 4.07
CA LEU A 208 15.44 -8.94 3.82
C LEU A 208 15.68 -10.41 3.47
N ILE A 209 15.04 -11.31 4.21
CA ILE A 209 14.99 -12.74 3.93
C ILE A 209 13.53 -13.13 3.70
N TRP A 210 13.18 -13.51 2.47
CA TRP A 210 11.83 -13.94 2.11
C TRP A 210 11.85 -15.41 1.68
N SER A 211 11.28 -16.26 2.52
CA SER A 211 11.15 -17.69 2.26
C SER A 211 9.71 -18.04 1.89
N VAL A 212 9.53 -18.90 0.89
CA VAL A 212 8.21 -19.36 0.43
C VAL A 212 8.28 -20.86 0.23
N ARG A 213 7.28 -21.58 0.71
CA ARG A 213 7.09 -23.01 0.45
C ARG A 213 5.65 -23.33 0.08
N PHE A 214 5.44 -24.30 -0.80
CA PHE A 214 4.11 -24.81 -1.19
C PHE A 214 4.24 -26.15 -1.90
N LEU A 215 3.12 -26.88 -2.03
CA LEU A 215 3.02 -28.09 -2.84
C LEU A 215 2.53 -27.73 -4.24
N ALA A 216 3.16 -28.33 -5.26
CA ALA A 216 2.80 -28.16 -6.66
C ALA A 216 2.79 -29.50 -7.40
N PRO A 217 2.08 -29.64 -8.53
CA PRO A 217 2.09 -30.88 -9.29
C PRO A 217 3.50 -31.16 -9.82
N CYS A 218 4.00 -32.40 -9.70
CA CYS A 218 5.39 -32.76 -10.07
C CYS A 218 5.83 -32.25 -11.45
N GLY A 219 4.94 -32.31 -12.45
CA GLY A 219 5.24 -31.83 -13.81
C GLY A 219 5.36 -30.30 -13.97
N LEU A 220 5.00 -29.53 -12.95
CA LEU A 220 4.97 -28.06 -12.95
C LEU A 220 5.82 -27.43 -11.84
N ALA A 221 6.31 -28.20 -10.87
CA ALA A 221 7.02 -27.70 -9.70
C ALA A 221 8.22 -26.80 -10.07
N ALA A 222 9.03 -27.19 -11.06
CA ALA A 222 10.14 -26.37 -11.53
C ALA A 222 9.70 -25.03 -12.15
N ALA A 223 8.59 -25.02 -12.90
CA ALA A 223 8.05 -23.80 -13.50
C ALA A 223 7.50 -22.86 -12.42
N TRP A 224 6.79 -23.40 -11.43
CA TRP A 224 6.32 -22.64 -10.28
C TRP A 224 7.46 -22.10 -9.43
N ARG A 225 8.52 -22.90 -9.21
CA ARG A 225 9.73 -22.47 -8.52
C ARG A 225 10.33 -21.24 -9.19
N GLN A 226 10.50 -21.29 -10.51
CA GLN A 226 11.07 -20.17 -11.28
C GLN A 226 10.18 -18.93 -11.27
N LEU A 227 8.86 -19.10 -11.47
CA LEU A 227 7.91 -17.98 -11.48
C LEU A 227 7.89 -17.28 -10.11
N THR A 228 7.75 -18.04 -9.03
CA THR A 228 7.70 -17.48 -7.68
C THR A 228 9.02 -16.80 -7.32
N LEU A 229 10.17 -17.40 -7.66
CA LEU A 229 11.49 -16.79 -7.47
C LEU A 229 11.60 -15.43 -8.19
N GLU A 230 11.12 -15.36 -9.44
CA GLU A 230 11.14 -14.12 -10.21
C GLU A 230 10.22 -13.05 -9.60
N LEU A 231 9.00 -13.42 -9.21
CA LEU A 231 8.03 -12.48 -8.64
C LEU A 231 8.53 -11.93 -7.30
N ILE A 232 8.90 -12.78 -6.34
CA ILE A 232 9.39 -12.31 -5.04
C ILE A 232 10.72 -11.55 -5.18
N GLY A 233 11.61 -11.99 -6.08
CA GLY A 233 12.87 -11.31 -6.37
C GLY A 233 12.66 -9.91 -6.94
N ARG A 234 11.62 -9.73 -7.77
CA ARG A 234 11.22 -8.45 -8.33
C ARG A 234 10.58 -7.53 -7.29
N VAL A 235 9.69 -8.04 -6.44
CA VAL A 235 9.14 -7.25 -5.32
C VAL A 235 10.27 -6.78 -4.41
N ALA A 236 11.21 -7.66 -4.06
CA ALA A 236 12.36 -7.30 -3.22
C ALA A 236 13.24 -6.21 -3.86
N SER A 237 13.46 -6.27 -5.18
CA SER A 237 14.17 -5.21 -5.92
C SER A 237 13.39 -3.90 -5.95
N ASN A 238 12.09 -3.95 -6.23
CA ASN A 238 11.25 -2.75 -6.24
C ASN A 238 11.21 -2.10 -4.85
N LEU A 239 11.13 -2.89 -3.77
CA LEU A 239 11.18 -2.38 -2.40
C LEU A 239 12.51 -1.68 -2.12
N GLN A 240 13.62 -2.24 -2.58
CA GLN A 240 14.94 -1.61 -2.46
C GLN A 240 14.99 -0.26 -3.20
N ASP A 241 14.44 -0.20 -4.41
CA ASP A 241 14.37 1.03 -5.20
C ASP A 241 13.49 2.07 -4.52
N VAL A 242 12.34 1.66 -3.98
CA VAL A 242 11.45 2.50 -3.17
C VAL A 242 12.24 3.03 -1.99
N LEU A 243 12.82 2.20 -1.13
CA LEU A 243 13.57 2.65 0.05
C LEU A 243 14.74 3.60 -0.27
N ARG A 244 15.36 3.49 -1.44
CA ARG A 244 16.45 4.38 -1.88
C ARG A 244 15.96 5.70 -2.46
N GLN A 245 14.75 5.75 -2.98
CA GLN A 245 14.25 6.95 -3.65
C GLN A 245 14.02 8.06 -2.63
N PRO A 246 14.57 9.28 -2.87
CA PRO A 246 14.25 10.42 -2.03
C PRO A 246 12.75 10.64 -2.09
N SER A 247 12.14 10.84 -0.93
CA SER A 247 10.74 11.22 -0.90
C SER A 247 10.59 12.60 -1.53
N LEU A 248 9.66 12.73 -2.47
CA LEU A 248 9.18 14.03 -2.90
C LEU A 248 8.48 14.66 -1.70
N LEU A 249 8.98 15.81 -1.26
CA LEU A 249 8.35 16.61 -0.23
C LEU A 249 7.83 17.89 -0.87
N LEU A 250 6.51 17.98 -0.99
CA LEU A 250 5.84 19.22 -1.33
C LEU A 250 5.43 19.91 -0.04
N SER A 251 5.84 21.15 0.17
CA SER A 251 5.41 21.98 1.30
C SER A 251 5.01 23.35 0.79
N ARG A 252 3.83 23.78 1.22
CA ARG A 252 3.19 25.02 0.80
C ARG A 252 2.43 25.63 1.96
N GLU A 253 2.32 26.94 1.94
CA GLU A 253 1.67 27.73 2.98
C GLU A 253 0.63 28.65 2.35
N TRP A 254 -0.52 28.75 3.01
CA TRP A 254 -1.62 29.64 2.63
C TRP A 254 -2.07 30.42 3.86
N GLN A 255 -2.56 31.63 3.60
CA GLN A 255 -3.25 32.46 4.59
C GLN A 255 -4.73 32.29 4.38
N LEU A 256 -5.42 31.75 5.39
CA LEU A 256 -6.84 31.45 5.40
C LEU A 256 -7.63 32.46 6.23
N GLN A 257 -8.85 32.74 5.80
CA GLN A 257 -9.80 33.51 6.60
C GLN A 257 -10.39 32.64 7.71
N GLY A 258 -10.60 33.21 8.89
CA GLY A 258 -11.15 32.51 10.05
C GLY A 258 -10.09 31.92 10.98
N SER A 259 -10.54 31.53 12.17
CA SER A 259 -9.69 30.93 13.20
C SER A 259 -9.12 29.57 12.75
N PRO A 260 -8.01 29.09 13.33
CA PRO A 260 -7.49 27.75 13.03
C PRO A 260 -8.51 26.63 13.26
N LYS A 261 -9.38 26.80 14.26
CA LYS A 261 -10.48 25.87 14.54
C LYS A 261 -11.47 25.81 13.38
N THR A 262 -11.92 26.97 12.92
CA THR A 262 -12.84 27.08 11.77
C THR A 262 -12.19 26.49 10.52
N ALA A 263 -10.93 26.84 10.24
CA ALA A 263 -10.22 26.34 9.07
C ALA A 263 -10.09 24.81 9.05
N VAL A 264 -9.79 24.17 10.18
CA VAL A 264 -9.74 22.70 10.23
C VAL A 264 -11.14 22.07 10.13
N GLU A 265 -12.17 22.67 10.74
CA GLU A 265 -13.55 22.19 10.63
C GLU A 265 -14.05 22.25 9.17
N THR A 266 -13.82 23.38 8.49
CA THR A 266 -14.15 23.55 7.07
C THR A 266 -13.30 22.66 6.18
N TRP A 267 -12.00 22.45 6.47
CA TRP A 267 -11.20 21.48 5.71
C TRP A 267 -11.78 20.07 5.82
N LEU A 268 -12.19 19.66 7.02
CA LEU A 268 -12.76 18.34 7.25
C LEU A 268 -14.12 18.18 6.57
N SER A 269 -15.02 19.15 6.65
CA SER A 269 -16.31 19.06 5.96
C SER A 269 -16.14 19.17 4.44
N PHE A 270 -15.54 20.24 3.96
CA PHE A 270 -15.48 20.55 2.54
C PHE A 270 -14.44 19.70 1.80
N VAL A 271 -13.18 19.65 2.27
CA VAL A 271 -12.12 18.93 1.56
C VAL A 271 -12.21 17.43 1.80
N TRP A 272 -12.41 16.98 3.05
CA TRP A 272 -12.41 15.56 3.39
C TRP A 272 -13.73 14.85 3.08
N LEU A 273 -14.88 15.39 3.50
CA LEU A 273 -16.17 14.74 3.27
C LEU A 273 -16.70 15.01 1.85
N ASP A 274 -16.65 16.27 1.39
CA ASP A 274 -17.28 16.66 0.11
C ASP A 274 -16.34 16.57 -1.11
N GLY A 275 -15.04 16.39 -0.89
CA GLY A 275 -14.03 16.28 -1.96
C GLY A 275 -13.50 17.61 -2.49
N GLY A 276 -13.76 18.72 -1.78
CA GLY A 276 -13.21 20.05 -2.07
C GLY A 276 -13.63 20.64 -3.42
N GLY A 277 -14.82 20.23 -3.89
CA GLY A 277 -15.41 20.66 -5.16
C GLY A 277 -14.68 20.19 -6.42
N LEU A 278 -13.66 19.33 -6.31
CA LEU A 278 -12.93 18.79 -7.47
C LEU A 278 -13.91 18.17 -8.48
N PRO A 279 -13.57 18.10 -9.78
CA PRO A 279 -14.46 17.55 -10.82
C PRO A 279 -14.56 16.01 -10.75
N PHE A 280 -14.66 15.47 -9.54
CA PHE A 280 -14.84 14.06 -9.24
C PHE A 280 -16.15 13.88 -8.44
N PRO A 281 -16.80 12.71 -8.55
CA PRO A 281 -17.84 12.31 -7.61
C PRO A 281 -17.43 12.56 -6.16
N THR A 282 -18.40 12.95 -5.34
CA THR A 282 -18.21 13.09 -3.89
C THR A 282 -17.62 11.80 -3.32
N PRO A 283 -16.56 11.88 -2.49
CA PRO A 283 -15.94 10.69 -1.92
C PRO A 283 -16.95 9.85 -1.13
N ARG A 284 -16.91 8.53 -1.35
CA ARG A 284 -17.73 7.60 -0.57
C ARG A 284 -17.03 7.30 0.75
N MET A 285 -17.66 7.66 1.87
CA MET A 285 -17.15 7.31 3.19
C MET A 285 -17.20 5.79 3.39
N LEU A 286 -16.09 5.22 3.85
CA LEU A 286 -15.99 3.79 4.11
C LEU A 286 -16.21 3.57 5.61
N THR A 287 -17.38 3.05 5.97
CA THR A 287 -17.64 2.58 7.33
C THR A 287 -16.87 1.28 7.56
N SER A 288 -15.87 1.34 8.43
CA SER A 288 -15.25 0.14 9.00
C SER A 288 -16.26 -0.52 9.93
N GLN A 289 -16.50 -1.84 9.81
CA GLN A 289 -17.25 -2.58 10.84
C GLN A 289 -16.52 -2.55 12.19
N ASP A 290 -15.20 -2.36 12.13
CA ASP A 290 -14.32 -2.16 13.27
C ASP A 290 -14.02 -0.66 13.40
N SER A 291 -15.06 0.17 13.52
CA SER A 291 -14.93 1.64 13.48
C SER A 291 -14.01 2.14 14.60
N GLU A 292 -12.72 2.29 14.29
CA GLU A 292 -11.91 3.37 14.83
C GLU A 292 -12.50 4.67 14.25
N ASP A 293 -13.68 5.04 14.75
CA ASP A 293 -14.12 6.42 14.72
C ASP A 293 -13.00 7.18 15.40
N LEU A 294 -12.40 8.13 14.68
CA LEU A 294 -11.39 8.96 15.26
C LEU A 294 -12.11 9.79 16.34
N GLU A 295 -12.00 9.38 17.61
CA GLU A 295 -12.47 10.21 18.72
C GLU A 295 -11.67 11.51 18.67
N LEU A 296 -12.29 12.53 18.09
CA LEU A 296 -11.73 13.86 17.99
C LEU A 296 -11.52 14.37 19.41
N ALA A 297 -10.28 14.36 19.88
CA ALA A 297 -9.88 14.95 21.15
C ALA A 297 -10.01 16.49 21.20
N LEU A 298 -10.82 17.07 20.30
CA LEU A 298 -10.71 18.46 19.90
C LEU A 298 -11.88 19.36 20.31
N GLY A 299 -13.00 18.80 20.77
CA GLY A 299 -14.21 19.58 21.01
C GLY A 299 -14.67 20.35 19.76
N LEU A 300 -14.41 19.79 18.58
CA LEU A 300 -14.96 20.29 17.31
C LEU A 300 -16.45 19.92 17.24
N ALA A 301 -17.24 20.74 16.56
CA ALA A 301 -18.67 20.49 16.38
C ALA A 301 -18.96 19.35 15.39
N VAL A 302 -17.93 18.80 14.74
CA VAL A 302 -18.07 17.75 13.74
C VAL A 302 -18.24 16.38 14.42
N ALA A 303 -19.48 15.92 14.52
CA ALA A 303 -19.80 14.56 14.98
C ALA A 303 -19.09 13.52 14.09
N SER A 304 -18.41 12.54 14.71
CA SER A 304 -17.80 11.33 14.11
C SER A 304 -17.43 11.44 12.62
N ILE A 305 -16.20 11.87 12.32
CA ILE A 305 -15.69 11.89 10.96
C ILE A 305 -15.20 10.48 10.60
N PRO A 306 -15.70 9.86 9.52
CA PRO A 306 -15.17 8.59 9.04
C PRO A 306 -13.68 8.72 8.74
N SER A 307 -12.87 7.86 9.35
CA SER A 307 -11.41 7.88 9.18
C SER A 307 -10.99 7.45 7.78
N ARG A 308 -11.87 6.87 6.96
CA ARG A 308 -11.55 6.36 5.62
C ARG A 308 -12.55 6.83 4.57
N ARG A 309 -12.05 7.13 3.37
CA ARG A 309 -12.85 7.51 2.20
C ARG A 309 -12.35 6.86 0.93
N LEU A 310 -13.26 6.64 -0.03
CA LEU A 310 -12.99 6.19 -1.38
C LEU A 310 -13.26 7.31 -2.39
N ILE A 311 -12.27 7.63 -3.22
CA ILE A 311 -12.36 8.62 -4.30
C ILE A 311 -12.53 7.86 -5.63
N GLU A 312 -13.71 7.98 -6.23
CA GLU A 312 -14.07 7.35 -7.52
C GLU A 312 -14.13 8.39 -8.65
N PRO A 313 -13.78 8.01 -9.88
CA PRO A 313 -12.63 7.14 -10.23
C PRO A 313 -11.31 7.84 -9.85
N PRO A 314 -10.23 7.10 -9.54
CA PRO A 314 -9.94 5.71 -9.94
C PRO A 314 -10.04 4.65 -8.82
N GLY A 315 -10.66 4.96 -7.68
CA GLY A 315 -10.80 4.06 -6.54
C GLY A 315 -9.67 4.20 -5.51
N LEU A 316 -9.19 5.43 -5.31
CA LEU A 316 -8.19 5.74 -4.28
C LEU A 316 -8.83 5.67 -2.90
N ILE A 317 -8.20 4.97 -1.98
CA ILE A 317 -8.61 4.88 -0.59
C ILE A 317 -7.67 5.76 0.22
N GLU A 318 -8.24 6.74 0.91
CA GLU A 318 -7.51 7.61 1.83
C GLU A 318 -7.94 7.34 3.27
N ARG A 319 -7.00 7.49 4.20
CA ARG A 319 -7.22 7.36 5.64
C ARG A 319 -6.70 8.58 6.40
N LEU A 320 -7.52 9.16 7.27
CA LEU A 320 -7.11 10.04 8.36
C LEU A 320 -6.43 9.21 9.44
N LYS A 321 -5.18 9.55 9.76
CA LYS A 321 -4.40 8.94 10.84
C LYS A 321 -4.53 9.71 12.14
N HIS A 322 -4.58 11.02 12.04
CA HIS A 322 -4.59 11.91 13.19
C HIS A 322 -5.35 13.18 12.84
N VAL A 323 -6.18 13.64 13.77
CA VAL A 323 -6.80 14.96 13.75
C VAL A 323 -6.76 15.44 15.19
N GLY A 324 -5.94 16.43 15.48
CA GLY A 324 -5.64 16.80 16.87
C GLY A 324 -5.17 18.23 17.05
N ARG A 325 -5.12 18.63 18.32
CA ARG A 325 -4.61 19.94 18.72
C ARG A 325 -3.12 19.78 18.89
N LYS A 326 -2.36 20.64 18.23
CA LYS A 326 -0.93 20.66 18.37
C LYS A 326 -0.58 21.63 19.50
N SER A 327 -0.30 21.10 20.68
CA SER A 327 0.29 21.91 21.75
C SER A 327 1.74 22.19 21.39
N MET A 328 2.00 23.36 20.81
CA MET A 328 3.35 23.89 20.70
C MET A 328 3.74 24.37 22.10
N GLN A 329 4.91 23.97 22.60
CA GLN A 329 5.44 24.44 23.88
C GLN A 329 5.59 25.97 23.85
N GLY A 330 4.59 26.69 24.37
CA GLY A 330 4.70 28.09 24.78
C GLY A 330 3.88 29.13 24.01
N CYS A 331 3.43 28.89 22.78
CA CYS A 331 2.60 29.85 22.02
C CYS A 331 1.66 29.14 21.03
N ASP A 332 0.41 29.60 21.03
CA ASP A 332 -0.73 29.36 20.11
C ASP A 332 -1.27 27.94 19.91
N ASP A 333 -2.60 27.82 20.10
CA ASP A 333 -3.41 26.64 19.84
C ASP A 333 -3.48 26.38 18.33
N GLY A 334 -2.69 25.42 17.85
CA GLY A 334 -2.74 24.94 16.47
C GLY A 334 -3.56 23.66 16.33
N TYR A 335 -3.97 23.37 15.09
CA TYR A 335 -4.58 22.10 14.71
C TYR A 335 -3.70 21.37 13.70
N GLU A 336 -3.72 20.04 13.77
CA GLU A 336 -2.96 19.18 12.87
C GLU A 336 -3.83 18.05 12.36
N VAL A 337 -3.76 17.81 11.06
CA VAL A 337 -4.39 16.69 10.35
C VAL A 337 -3.30 15.88 9.67
N GLU A 338 -3.27 14.57 9.90
CA GLU A 338 -2.40 13.65 9.18
C GLU A 338 -3.26 12.62 8.43
N TYR A 339 -2.91 12.36 7.17
CA TYR A 339 -3.59 11.39 6.33
C TYR A 339 -2.61 10.59 5.45
N CYS A 340 -3.08 9.50 4.86
CA CYS A 340 -2.36 8.75 3.83
C CYS A 340 -3.29 8.19 2.77
N VAL A 341 -2.73 7.89 1.59
CA VAL A 341 -3.37 7.03 0.60
C VAL A 341 -2.96 5.58 0.91
N GLU A 342 -3.92 4.69 1.11
CA GLU A 342 -3.68 3.30 1.51
C GLU A 342 -3.30 2.40 0.34
N ASN A 343 -3.87 2.65 -0.84
CA ASN A 343 -3.72 1.82 -2.03
C ASN A 343 -3.12 2.57 -3.24
N PRO A 344 -2.10 3.45 -3.07
CA PRO A 344 -1.52 4.12 -4.22
C PRO A 344 -0.91 3.06 -5.14
N SER A 345 -1.31 3.06 -6.41
CA SER A 345 -0.82 2.09 -7.38
C SER A 345 -1.10 2.54 -8.81
N LEU A 346 -0.39 1.93 -9.76
CA LEU A 346 -0.68 2.09 -11.19
C LEU A 346 -2.11 1.67 -11.54
N ALA A 347 -2.67 0.70 -10.83
CA ALA A 347 -4.02 0.19 -11.10
C ALA A 347 -5.11 1.24 -10.79
N VAL A 348 -4.86 2.09 -9.79
CA VAL A 348 -5.69 3.25 -9.47
C VAL A 348 -5.13 4.54 -10.06
N LEU A 349 -4.37 4.47 -11.17
CA LEU A 349 -3.82 5.63 -11.90
C LEU A 349 -3.01 6.62 -11.04
N TYR A 350 -2.52 6.20 -9.87
CA TYR A 350 -1.71 7.02 -8.97
C TYR A 350 -0.38 6.31 -8.70
N PRO A 351 0.65 6.52 -9.56
CA PRO A 351 1.88 5.74 -9.61
C PRO A 351 2.85 6.14 -8.48
N VAL A 352 2.42 5.93 -7.25
CA VAL A 352 3.13 6.26 -6.01
C VAL A 352 3.24 4.99 -5.17
N ALA A 353 4.40 4.73 -4.58
CA ALA A 353 4.62 3.63 -3.64
C ALA A 353 4.16 3.98 -2.23
N LEU A 354 4.42 5.22 -1.78
CA LEU A 354 3.98 5.71 -0.46
C LEU A 354 3.48 7.14 -0.57
N HIS A 355 2.34 7.45 0.04
CA HIS A 355 1.79 8.80 0.13
C HIS A 355 1.36 9.08 1.57
N SER A 356 1.77 10.22 2.10
CA SER A 356 1.24 10.79 3.35
C SER A 356 1.15 12.29 3.24
N GLY A 357 0.11 12.87 3.81
CA GLY A 357 -0.02 14.31 3.95
C GLY A 357 -0.17 14.72 5.41
N LYS A 358 0.28 15.93 5.71
CA LYS A 358 0.22 16.57 7.02
C LYS A 358 -0.20 18.02 6.81
N ILE A 359 -1.22 18.46 7.52
CA ILE A 359 -1.79 19.79 7.40
C ILE A 359 -1.76 20.41 8.78
N GLN A 360 -1.22 21.61 8.88
CA GLN A 360 -1.12 22.35 10.12
C GLN A 360 -1.86 23.68 9.95
N PHE A 361 -2.72 23.98 10.91
CA PHE A 361 -3.41 25.26 11.01
C PHE A 361 -2.88 25.97 12.27
N SER A 362 -2.37 27.19 12.12
CA SER A 362 -1.89 28.01 13.23
C SER A 362 -2.50 29.40 13.17
N ASP A 363 -2.71 30.02 14.33
CA ASP A 363 -3.23 31.39 14.40
C ASP A 363 -2.15 32.37 13.89
N THR A 364 -2.55 33.31 13.05
CA THR A 364 -1.69 34.41 12.58
C THR A 364 -2.08 35.74 13.22
N GLY A 365 -3.09 35.72 14.09
CA GLY A 365 -3.76 36.91 14.59
C GLY A 365 -4.78 37.46 13.59
N ASN A 366 -5.50 38.51 14.00
CA ASN A 366 -6.49 39.22 13.18
C ASN A 366 -7.65 38.35 12.66
N GLY A 367 -7.94 37.23 13.31
CA GLY A 367 -9.00 36.31 12.85
C GLY A 367 -8.66 35.58 11.54
N THR A 368 -7.37 35.46 11.23
CA THR A 368 -6.84 34.67 10.11
C THR A 368 -6.06 33.47 10.64
N SER A 369 -5.88 32.46 9.80
CA SER A 369 -5.06 31.29 10.13
C SER A 369 -4.08 30.99 9.02
N GLN A 370 -2.88 30.56 9.37
CA GLN A 370 -1.93 30.00 8.41
C GLN A 370 -2.18 28.50 8.28
N MET A 371 -2.38 28.03 7.06
CA MET A 371 -2.39 26.61 6.72
C MET A 371 -1.05 26.24 6.07
N ARG A 372 -0.34 25.28 6.65
CA ARG A 372 0.80 24.61 6.00
C ARG A 372 0.39 23.20 5.59
N TRP A 373 0.47 22.89 4.30
CA TRP A 373 0.19 21.54 3.78
C TRP A 373 1.50 20.92 3.27
N GLU A 374 1.92 19.84 3.94
CA GLU A 374 3.07 19.04 3.57
C GLU A 374 2.60 17.70 3.01
N VAL A 375 2.97 17.40 1.77
CA VAL A 375 2.70 16.10 1.14
C VAL A 375 4.02 15.42 0.84
N LYS A 376 4.19 14.23 1.43
CA LYS A 376 5.32 13.34 1.21
C LYS A 376 4.87 12.20 0.31
N CYS A 377 5.50 12.08 -0.85
CA CYS A 377 5.24 11.00 -1.80
C CYS A 377 6.53 10.27 -2.17
N GLN A 378 6.41 8.99 -2.52
CA GLN A 378 7.48 8.20 -3.11
C GLN A 378 7.03 7.70 -4.49
N PRO A 379 7.32 8.46 -5.57
CA PRO A 379 6.87 8.11 -6.92
C PRO A 379 7.45 6.79 -7.40
N LEU A 380 6.70 6.00 -8.17
CA LEU A 380 7.29 4.84 -8.84
C LEU A 380 8.36 5.28 -9.86
N PRO A 381 9.36 4.43 -10.17
CA PRO A 381 10.41 4.75 -11.14
C PRO A 381 9.86 5.29 -12.46
N GLY A 382 10.32 6.49 -12.85
CA GLY A 382 9.90 7.16 -14.09
C GLY A 382 8.65 8.03 -13.99
N PHE A 383 7.97 8.06 -12.85
CA PHE A 383 6.75 8.86 -12.64
C PHE A 383 6.95 10.13 -11.80
N HIS A 384 8.19 10.46 -11.41
CA HIS A 384 8.48 11.60 -10.52
C HIS A 384 7.80 12.90 -10.96
N SER A 385 8.08 13.37 -12.19
CA SER A 385 7.52 14.64 -12.68
C SER A 385 6.00 14.64 -12.78
N PHE A 386 5.40 13.48 -13.11
CA PHE A 386 3.94 13.34 -13.15
C PHE A 386 3.35 13.46 -11.74
N VAL A 387 3.87 12.69 -10.79
CA VAL A 387 3.40 12.68 -9.40
C VAL A 387 3.56 14.07 -8.78
N GLU A 388 4.71 14.71 -8.96
CA GLU A 388 4.98 16.06 -8.47
C GLU A 388 3.98 17.09 -9.02
N SER A 389 3.80 17.14 -10.35
CA SER A 389 2.88 18.09 -10.99
C SER A 389 1.43 17.83 -10.61
N PHE A 390 1.03 16.55 -10.56
CA PHE A 390 -0.33 16.15 -10.22
C PHE A 390 -0.65 16.47 -8.75
N THR A 391 0.26 16.14 -7.83
CA THR A 391 0.08 16.45 -6.40
C THR A 391 0.06 17.96 -6.16
N GLU A 392 0.94 18.74 -6.80
CA GLU A 392 0.93 20.20 -6.71
C GLU A 392 -0.40 20.79 -7.20
N LEU A 393 -0.90 20.31 -8.35
CA LEU A 393 -2.16 20.77 -8.92
C LEU A 393 -3.33 20.50 -7.97
N VAL A 394 -3.44 19.27 -7.46
CA VAL A 394 -4.54 18.87 -6.56
C VAL A 394 -4.49 19.67 -5.26
N VAL A 395 -3.32 19.74 -4.61
CA VAL A 395 -3.15 20.45 -3.34
C VAL A 395 -3.45 21.93 -3.49
N SER A 396 -2.90 22.59 -4.52
CA SER A 396 -3.14 24.01 -4.77
C SER A 396 -4.62 24.30 -5.04
N THR A 397 -5.26 23.48 -5.89
CA THR A 397 -6.70 23.63 -6.20
C THR A 397 -7.57 23.48 -4.96
N LEU A 398 -7.27 22.49 -4.10
CA LEU A 398 -8.02 22.27 -2.86
C LEU A 398 -7.82 23.42 -1.86
N ALA A 399 -6.61 23.94 -1.73
CA ALA A 399 -6.31 25.06 -0.85
C ALA A 399 -7.00 26.36 -1.29
N GLU A 400 -6.97 26.67 -2.60
CA GLU A 400 -7.67 27.83 -3.16
C GLU A 400 -9.18 27.75 -2.94
N ARG A 401 -9.78 26.57 -3.15
CA ARG A 401 -11.22 26.40 -2.95
C ARG A 401 -11.63 26.42 -1.49
N LEU A 402 -10.79 25.90 -0.60
CA LEU A 402 -11.02 26.03 0.84
C LEU A 402 -11.02 27.50 1.27
N GLN A 403 -10.12 28.31 0.71
CA GLN A 403 -10.11 29.75 0.94
C GLN A 403 -11.43 30.41 0.49
N ASP A 404 -11.93 30.04 -0.69
CA ASP A 404 -13.21 30.54 -1.20
C ASP A 404 -14.37 30.14 -0.27
N GLU A 405 -14.40 28.90 0.20
CA GLU A 405 -15.43 28.37 1.10
C GLU A 405 -15.44 29.12 2.45
N LEU A 406 -14.27 29.28 3.07
CA LEU A 406 -14.11 30.02 4.33
C LEU A 406 -14.54 31.49 4.20
N THR A 407 -14.34 32.08 3.02
CA THR A 407 -14.76 33.47 2.74
C THR A 407 -16.28 33.56 2.62
N GLN A 408 -16.94 32.55 2.06
CA GLN A 408 -18.40 32.52 1.93
C GLN A 408 -19.10 32.26 3.27
N GLU A 409 -18.55 31.39 4.12
CA GLU A 409 -19.09 31.13 5.45
C GLU A 409 -19.02 32.37 6.36
N GLY A 410 -17.93 33.14 6.29
CA GLY A 410 -17.80 34.38 7.08
C GLY A 410 -18.78 35.50 6.70
N ILE A 411 -19.45 35.41 5.55
CA ILE A 411 -20.48 36.35 5.09
C ILE A 411 -21.88 35.96 5.60
N ARG A 412 -22.10 34.68 5.93
CA ARG A 412 -23.38 34.17 6.43
C ARG A 412 -23.51 34.35 7.93
#